data_AF-S7RNK0-F1
#
_entry.id   AF-S7RNK0-F1
#
_cell.length_a   1.000
_cell.length_b   1.000
_cell.length_c   1.000
_cell.angle_alpha   90.00
_cell.angle_beta   90.00
_cell.angle_gamma   90.00
#
_symmetry.space_group_name_H-M   'P 1'
#
loop_
_entity.id
_entity.type
_entity.pdbx_description
1 polymer ?
#
loop_
_entity_poly.entity_id
_entity_poly.type
_entity_poly.pdbx_seq_one_letter_code
_entity_poly.pdbx_strand_id
1 'polypeptide(L)'
;MAERTETDVSRPSALPSAKLTNRNRETRPFADLKSDEYLDSVEEEWNKRVDAEVDTLVEGMVDLVSLASIGDKDKFRIALEAFQAESRAESMVRSANSLLSIIHSMKLLLLLSDEAQIANLRDSELKIIQEEKDEAKKKVAELLNDLLKPSELRV
;
A
#
# COMPACT_ATOMS: atom_id res chain seq x y z
N MET A 1 17.76 0.71 -48.99
CA MET A 1 16.53 1.32 -48.47
C MET A 1 16.63 1.29 -46.96
N ALA A 2 16.70 2.47 -46.34
CA ALA A 2 16.85 2.62 -44.89
C ALA A 2 15.48 2.91 -44.30
N GLU A 3 14.98 2.00 -43.47
CA GLU A 3 13.75 2.18 -42.72
C GLU A 3 14.13 2.73 -41.34
N ARG A 4 13.85 4.03 -41.12
CA ARG A 4 13.98 4.69 -39.83
C ARG A 4 12.69 4.42 -39.06
N THR A 5 12.76 3.68 -37.95
CA THR A 5 11.66 3.62 -36.98
C THR A 5 11.75 4.83 -36.06
N GLU A 6 11.11 5.92 -36.48
CA GLU A 6 10.73 7.03 -35.59
C GLU A 6 9.46 6.65 -34.83
N THR A 7 9.57 6.54 -33.50
CA THR A 7 8.55 6.65 -32.43
C THR A 7 9.21 6.06 -31.17
N ASP A 8 9.21 6.67 -29.99
CA ASP A 8 8.15 7.42 -29.33
C ASP A 8 8.75 8.47 -28.36
N VAL A 9 8.00 9.55 -28.22
CA VAL A 9 8.32 10.80 -27.54
C VAL A 9 8.12 10.64 -26.04
N SER A 10 9.02 11.19 -25.22
CA SER A 10 8.79 11.39 -23.79
C SER A 10 7.51 12.22 -23.57
N ARG A 11 6.42 11.54 -23.23
CA ARG A 11 5.22 12.17 -22.66
C ARG A 11 5.15 11.83 -21.18
N PRO A 12 5.50 12.77 -20.28
CA PRO A 12 5.04 12.70 -18.90
C PRO A 12 3.52 12.97 -18.92
N SER A 13 2.70 11.92 -19.03
CA SER A 13 1.25 12.07 -18.93
C SER A 13 0.84 11.94 -17.47
N ALA A 14 0.53 13.10 -16.90
CA ALA A 14 -0.15 13.32 -15.63
C ALA A 14 -1.13 12.19 -15.28
N LEU A 15 -0.99 11.64 -14.07
CA LEU A 15 -2.00 10.80 -13.44
C LEU A 15 -3.32 11.57 -13.39
N PRO A 16 -4.36 11.18 -14.16
CA PRO A 16 -5.69 11.72 -13.99
C PRO A 16 -6.29 11.00 -12.79
N SER A 17 -6.46 11.71 -11.67
CA SER A 17 -7.40 11.41 -10.57
C SER A 17 -7.76 9.92 -10.45
N ALA A 18 -6.89 9.14 -9.79
CA ALA A 18 -7.27 7.82 -9.32
C ALA A 18 -8.36 7.99 -8.25
N LYS A 19 -9.62 8.09 -8.68
CA LYS A 19 -10.78 7.87 -7.82
C LYS A 19 -10.82 6.37 -7.53
N LEU A 20 -9.98 5.93 -6.60
CA LEU A 20 -10.16 4.68 -5.87
C LEU A 20 -11.48 4.83 -5.08
N THR A 21 -12.60 4.60 -5.76
CA THR A 21 -13.89 4.38 -5.12
C THR A 21 -13.77 3.12 -4.29
N ASN A 22 -13.43 3.34 -3.03
CA ASN A 22 -13.40 2.37 -1.95
C ASN A 22 -14.84 1.92 -1.66
N ARG A 23 -15.42 1.10 -2.55
CA ARG A 23 -16.86 0.79 -2.56
C ARG A 23 -17.29 -0.18 -1.46
N ASN A 24 -16.39 -0.67 -0.61
CA ASN A 24 -16.77 -1.67 0.40
C ASN A 24 -16.10 -1.50 1.76
N ARG A 25 -15.60 -0.29 2.09
CA ARG A 25 -15.25 0.01 3.48
C ARG A 25 -16.49 0.60 4.14
N GLU A 26 -17.32 -0.28 4.70
CA GLU A 26 -18.34 0.12 5.67
C GLU A 26 -17.69 1.10 6.65
N THR A 27 -18.18 2.33 6.63
CA THR A 27 -17.76 3.42 7.50
C THR A 27 -18.16 3.08 8.92
N ARG A 28 -17.33 2.28 9.61
CA ARG A 28 -17.24 2.35 11.07
C ARG A 28 -16.83 3.79 11.42
N PRO A 29 -17.41 4.44 12.44
CA PRO A 29 -17.06 5.80 12.81
C PRO A 29 -15.57 5.85 13.23
N PHE A 30 -14.72 6.33 12.32
CA PHE A 30 -13.26 6.29 12.33
C PHE A 30 -12.60 7.39 13.20
N ALA A 31 -13.31 7.99 14.16
CA ALA A 31 -12.86 9.23 14.79
C ALA A 31 -12.26 9.10 16.20
N ASP A 32 -12.21 7.91 16.82
CA ASP A 32 -11.84 7.83 18.25
C ASP A 32 -11.01 6.61 18.67
N LEU A 33 -10.52 5.80 17.74
CA LEU A 33 -9.54 4.75 18.06
C LEU A 33 -8.15 5.39 18.11
N LYS A 34 -7.43 5.21 19.22
CA LYS A 34 -6.00 5.56 19.31
C LYS A 34 -5.29 4.92 18.14
N SER A 35 -4.49 5.71 17.41
CA SER A 35 -3.76 5.24 16.22
C SER A 35 -2.98 3.95 16.47
N ASP A 36 -2.51 3.75 17.70
CA ASP A 36 -1.79 2.55 18.14
C ASP A 36 -2.67 1.29 18.11
N GLU A 37 -3.87 1.36 18.71
CA GLU A 37 -4.82 0.25 18.77
C GLU A 37 -5.33 -0.14 17.37
N TYR A 38 -5.45 0.83 16.45
CA TYR A 38 -5.76 0.54 15.06
C TYR A 38 -4.64 -0.22 14.36
N LEU A 39 -3.38 0.18 14.56
CA LEU A 39 -2.22 -0.51 13.96
C LEU A 39 -2.08 -1.93 14.51
N ASP A 40 -2.25 -2.11 15.82
CA ASP A 40 -2.25 -3.43 16.46
C ASP A 40 -3.34 -4.34 15.88
N SER A 41 -4.55 -3.81 15.68
CA SER A 41 -5.66 -4.59 15.09
C SER A 41 -5.40 -5.02 13.65
N VAL A 42 -4.72 -4.17 12.87
CA VAL A 42 -4.35 -4.47 11.49
C VAL A 42 -3.23 -5.50 11.46
N GLU A 43 -2.23 -5.37 12.32
CA GLU A 43 -1.16 -6.36 12.46
C GLU A 43 -1.73 -7.73 12.84
N GLU A 44 -2.63 -7.80 13.82
CA GLU A 44 -3.25 -9.04 14.24
C GLU A 44 -4.09 -9.68 13.11
N GLU A 45 -4.79 -8.87 12.30
CA GLU A 45 -5.54 -9.37 11.14
C GLU A 45 -4.60 -9.99 10.09
N TRP A 46 -3.47 -9.35 9.81
CA TRP A 46 -2.48 -9.89 8.88
C TRP A 46 -1.84 -11.18 9.42
N ASN A 47 -1.48 -11.22 10.70
CA ASN A 47 -0.94 -12.42 11.33
C ASN A 47 -1.93 -13.58 11.25
N LYS A 48 -3.21 -13.36 11.58
CA LYS A 48 -4.26 -14.39 11.44
C LYS A 48 -4.39 -14.93 10.02
N ARG A 49 -4.28 -14.06 9.00
CA ARG A 49 -4.33 -14.48 7.60
C ARG A 49 -3.10 -15.29 7.20
N VAL A 50 -1.91 -14.89 7.64
CA VAL A 50 -0.67 -15.63 7.37
C VAL A 50 -0.72 -17.01 8.05
N ASP A 51 -1.11 -17.05 9.32
CA ASP A 51 -1.21 -18.29 10.09
C ASP A 51 -2.17 -19.29 9.41
N ALA A 52 -3.35 -18.84 8.99
CA ALA A 52 -4.33 -19.71 8.31
C ALA A 52 -3.79 -20.33 7.00
N GLU A 53 -3.04 -19.58 6.20
CA GLU A 53 -2.47 -20.08 4.95
C GLU A 53 -1.26 -21.00 5.20
N VAL A 54 -0.47 -20.72 6.24
CA VAL A 54 0.64 -21.58 6.66
C VAL A 54 0.12 -22.90 7.23
N ASP A 55 -0.92 -22.87 8.08
CA ASP A 55 -1.55 -24.06 8.63
C ASP A 55 -2.11 -24.94 7.52
N THR A 56 -2.79 -24.36 6.53
CA THR A 56 -3.29 -25.09 5.35
C THR A 56 -2.14 -25.77 4.59
N LEU A 57 -0.97 -25.13 4.50
CA LEU A 57 0.20 -25.69 3.84
C LEU A 57 0.81 -26.86 4.64
N VAL A 58 0.93 -26.69 5.96
CA VAL A 58 1.50 -27.70 6.87
C VAL A 58 0.57 -28.91 6.97
N GLU A 59 -0.71 -28.71 7.22
CA GLU A 59 -1.72 -29.78 7.26
C GLU A 59 -1.80 -30.51 5.92
N GLY A 60 -1.81 -29.77 4.80
CA GLY A 60 -1.79 -30.37 3.47
C GLY A 60 -0.58 -31.26 3.23
N MET A 61 0.61 -30.85 3.70
CA MET A 61 1.83 -31.65 3.57
C MET A 61 1.81 -32.90 4.48
N VAL A 62 1.31 -32.78 5.71
CA VAL A 62 1.14 -33.93 6.62
C VAL A 62 0.20 -34.96 5.99
N ASP A 63 -0.92 -34.51 5.42
CA ASP A 63 -1.87 -35.36 4.72
C ASP A 63 -1.24 -36.06 3.52
N LEU A 64 -0.49 -35.34 2.68
CA LEU A 64 0.20 -35.94 1.53
C LEU A 64 1.22 -37.01 1.94
N VAL A 65 2.00 -36.75 3.00
CA VAL A 65 2.94 -37.74 3.54
C VAL A 65 2.20 -38.96 4.10
N SER A 66 1.06 -38.75 4.75
CA SER A 66 0.22 -39.83 5.27
C SER A 66 -0.34 -40.71 4.14
N LEU A 67 -0.77 -40.09 3.04
CA LEU A 67 -1.28 -40.78 1.84
C LEU A 67 -0.16 -41.51 1.10
N ALA A 68 1.06 -40.96 1.08
CA ALA A 68 2.22 -41.59 0.46
C ALA A 68 2.78 -42.80 1.23
N SER A 69 2.34 -43.02 2.47
CA SER A 69 2.75 -44.19 3.27
C SER A 69 2.42 -45.51 2.56
N ILE A 70 3.44 -46.36 2.45
CA ILE A 70 3.38 -47.65 1.74
C ILE A 70 2.69 -48.68 2.64
N GLY A 71 1.62 -49.32 2.13
CA GLY A 71 0.91 -50.41 2.78
C GLY A 71 0.04 -51.17 1.78
N ASP A 72 -0.60 -52.26 2.21
CA ASP A 72 -1.50 -53.05 1.34
C ASP A 72 -2.73 -52.23 0.96
N LYS A 73 -2.70 -51.67 -0.25
CA LYS A 73 -3.74 -50.80 -0.81
C LYS A 73 -4.41 -51.49 -2.00
N ASP A 74 -5.75 -51.53 -1.98
CA ASP A 74 -6.55 -51.99 -3.12
C ASP A 74 -6.58 -50.91 -4.23
N LYS A 75 -6.80 -51.32 -5.48
CA LYS A 75 -6.83 -50.44 -6.67
C LYS A 75 -7.80 -49.27 -6.51
N PHE A 76 -8.96 -49.49 -5.87
CA PHE A 76 -9.94 -48.42 -5.61
C PHE A 76 -9.45 -47.44 -4.56
N ARG A 77 -8.71 -47.93 -3.55
CA ARG A 77 -8.13 -47.10 -2.49
C ARG A 77 -7.00 -46.23 -3.05
N ILE A 78 -6.16 -46.77 -3.92
CA ILE A 78 -5.13 -46.01 -4.64
C ILE A 78 -5.74 -44.87 -5.47
N ALA A 79 -6.84 -45.14 -6.20
CA ALA A 79 -7.51 -44.12 -6.99
C ALA A 79 -8.10 -42.99 -6.13
N LEU A 80 -8.67 -43.33 -4.98
CA LEU A 80 -9.21 -42.34 -4.02
C LEU A 80 -8.08 -41.50 -3.39
N GLU A 81 -7.00 -42.16 -2.95
CA GLU A 81 -5.84 -41.47 -2.37
C GLU A 81 -5.16 -40.55 -3.38
N ALA A 82 -5.12 -40.94 -4.67
CA ALA A 82 -4.59 -40.09 -5.75
C ALA A 82 -5.41 -38.81 -5.94
N PHE A 83 -6.75 -38.93 -5.97
CA PHE A 83 -7.64 -37.77 -6.04
C PHE A 83 -7.51 -36.86 -4.81
N GLN A 84 -7.44 -37.46 -3.61
CA GLN A 84 -7.24 -36.70 -2.38
C GLN A 84 -5.90 -35.96 -2.38
N ALA A 85 -4.83 -36.61 -2.85
CA ALA A 85 -3.52 -35.97 -2.98
C ALA A 85 -3.53 -34.80 -3.96
N GLU A 86 -4.20 -34.95 -5.11
CA GLU A 86 -4.34 -33.88 -6.09
C GLU A 86 -5.12 -32.67 -5.52
N SER A 87 -6.24 -32.93 -4.85
CA SER A 87 -7.05 -31.87 -4.22
C SER A 87 -6.31 -31.15 -3.09
N ARG A 88 -5.52 -31.88 -2.29
CA ARG A 88 -4.65 -31.28 -1.27
C ARG A 88 -3.55 -30.44 -1.88
N ALA A 89 -2.91 -30.92 -2.95
CA ALA A 89 -1.90 -30.16 -3.67
C ALA A 89 -2.47 -28.87 -4.28
N GLU A 90 -3.66 -28.90 -4.86
CA GLU A 90 -4.33 -27.69 -5.38
C GLU A 90 -4.58 -26.67 -4.26
N SER A 91 -5.09 -27.13 -3.12
CA SER A 91 -5.37 -26.29 -1.95
C SER A 91 -4.08 -25.63 -1.44
N MET A 92 -2.98 -26.39 -1.35
CA MET A 92 -1.66 -25.85 -0.95
C MET A 92 -1.13 -24.81 -1.93
N VAL A 93 -1.28 -25.03 -3.25
CA VAL A 93 -0.87 -24.06 -4.28
C VAL A 93 -1.65 -22.76 -4.15
N ARG A 94 -2.96 -22.86 -3.86
CA ARG A 94 -3.82 -21.69 -3.63
C ARG A 94 -3.37 -20.89 -2.40
N SER A 95 -3.07 -21.57 -1.29
CA SER A 95 -2.54 -20.94 -0.08
C SER A 95 -1.18 -20.27 -0.29
N ALA A 96 -0.28 -20.91 -1.04
CA ALA A 96 1.01 -20.31 -1.41
C ALA A 96 0.83 -19.03 -2.25
N ASN A 97 -0.11 -19.04 -3.19
CA ASN A 97 -0.43 -17.84 -3.99
C ASN A 97 -1.11 -16.73 -3.16
N SER A 98 -1.90 -17.11 -2.15
CA SER A 98 -2.45 -16.19 -1.16
C SER A 98 -1.35 -15.50 -0.36
N LEU A 99 -0.37 -16.26 0.16
CA LEU A 99 0.82 -15.72 0.84
C LEU A 99 1.62 -14.76 -0.06
N LEU A 100 1.80 -15.09 -1.34
CA LEU A 100 2.46 -14.19 -2.29
C LEU A 100 1.69 -12.86 -2.45
N SER A 101 0.36 -12.93 -2.49
CA SER A 101 -0.51 -11.75 -2.56
C SER A 101 -0.40 -10.89 -1.30
N ILE A 102 -0.35 -11.52 -0.11
CA ILE A 102 -0.12 -10.85 1.18
C ILE A 102 1.22 -10.10 1.16
N ILE A 103 2.31 -10.75 0.73
CA ILE A 103 3.63 -10.14 0.62
C ILE A 103 3.59 -8.92 -0.30
N HIS A 104 2.94 -9.02 -1.46
CA HIS A 104 2.80 -7.91 -2.39
C HIS A 104 2.04 -6.73 -1.75
N SER A 105 0.95 -7.00 -1.04
CA SER A 105 0.19 -5.97 -0.30
C SER A 105 1.04 -5.30 0.78
N MET A 106 1.81 -6.06 1.56
CA MET A 106 2.70 -5.49 2.59
C MET A 106 3.80 -4.63 1.98
N LYS A 107 4.38 -5.05 0.86
CA LYS A 107 5.35 -4.22 0.11
C LYS A 107 4.73 -2.90 -0.35
N LEU A 108 3.51 -2.93 -0.89
CA LEU A 108 2.81 -1.71 -1.29
C LEU A 108 2.51 -0.80 -0.10
N LEU A 109 2.08 -1.34 1.04
CA LEU A 109 1.84 -0.56 2.26
C LEU A 109 3.10 0.18 2.69
N LEU A 110 4.26 -0.48 2.70
CA LEU A 110 5.54 0.14 3.05
C LEU A 110 5.95 1.22 2.05
N LEU A 111 5.85 0.95 0.75
CA LEU A 111 6.22 1.92 -0.30
C LEU A 111 5.31 3.16 -0.31
N LEU A 112 4.01 2.98 -0.07
CA LEU A 112 3.03 4.08 -0.08
C LEU A 112 3.03 4.87 1.24
N SER A 113 3.32 4.22 2.37
CA SER A 113 3.35 4.89 3.67
C SER A 113 4.46 5.94 3.75
N ASP A 114 5.62 5.66 3.14
CA ASP A 114 6.76 6.59 3.15
C ASP A 114 6.44 7.88 2.35
N GLU A 115 5.83 7.73 1.16
CA GLU A 115 5.45 8.87 0.31
C GLU A 115 4.39 9.77 0.96
N ALA A 116 3.40 9.18 1.65
CA ALA A 116 2.36 9.96 2.33
C ALA A 116 2.91 10.79 3.50
N GLN A 117 3.88 10.25 4.24
CA GLN A 117 4.54 10.98 5.33
C GLN A 117 5.40 12.12 4.78
N ILE A 118 6.16 11.87 3.72
CA ILE A 118 6.98 12.90 3.04
C ILE A 118 6.07 14.01 2.49
N ALA A 119 4.97 13.67 1.83
CA ALA A 119 4.04 14.65 1.28
C ALA A 119 3.44 15.56 2.39
N ASN A 120 3.00 14.97 3.50
CA ASN A 120 2.46 15.73 4.64
C ASN A 120 3.50 16.67 5.26
N LEU A 121 4.75 16.20 5.40
CA LEU A 121 5.85 17.02 5.91
C LEU A 121 6.11 18.21 4.98
N ARG A 122 6.19 17.97 3.67
CA ARG A 122 6.36 19.03 2.66
C ARG A 122 5.21 20.04 2.68
N ASP A 123 3.97 19.59 2.81
CA ASP A 123 2.81 20.50 2.90
C ASP A 123 2.85 21.37 4.16
N SER A 124 3.33 20.83 5.28
CA SER A 124 3.52 21.58 6.51
C SER A 124 4.63 22.65 6.38
N GLU A 125 5.77 22.29 5.79
CA GLU A 125 6.87 23.22 5.51
C GLU A 125 6.44 24.31 4.52
N LEU A 126 5.71 23.94 3.46
CA LEU A 126 5.19 24.91 2.49
C LEU A 126 4.26 25.93 3.13
N LYS A 127 3.41 25.52 4.07
CA LYS A 127 2.55 26.45 4.82
C LYS A 127 3.37 27.44 5.64
N ILE A 128 4.39 26.97 6.36
CA ILE A 128 5.28 27.83 7.15
C ILE A 128 5.98 28.84 6.25
N ILE A 129 6.58 28.39 5.15
CA ILE A 129 7.26 29.27 4.18
C ILE A 129 6.28 30.29 3.59
N GLN A 130 5.03 29.90 3.36
CA GLN A 130 4.01 30.79 2.80
C GLN A 130 3.58 31.86 3.82
N GLU A 131 3.46 31.51 5.09
CA GLU A 131 3.23 32.45 6.19
C GLU A 131 4.40 33.43 6.35
N GLU A 132 5.65 32.93 6.36
CA GLU A 132 6.86 33.76 6.43
C GLU A 132 6.97 34.71 5.22
N LYS A 133 6.64 34.23 4.02
CA LYS A 133 6.60 35.04 2.80
C LYS A 133 5.59 36.17 2.92
N ASP A 134 4.40 35.88 3.44
CA ASP A 134 3.35 36.89 3.57
C ASP A 134 3.66 37.90 4.68
N GLU A 135 4.33 37.47 5.76
CA GLU A 135 4.85 38.37 6.78
C GLU A 135 5.99 39.27 6.23
N ALA A 136 6.92 38.69 5.47
CA ALA A 136 8.00 39.44 4.82
C ALA A 136 7.46 40.46 3.82
N LYS A 137 6.44 40.11 3.01
CA LYS A 137 5.76 41.07 2.12
C LYS A 137 5.12 42.21 2.90
N LYS A 138 4.49 41.96 4.05
CA LYS A 138 3.92 43.02 4.90
C LYS A 138 5.01 43.95 5.39
N LYS A 139 6.12 43.42 5.92
CA LYS A 139 7.29 44.22 6.35
C LYS A 139 7.85 45.07 5.22
N VAL A 140 8.00 44.51 4.01
CA VAL A 140 8.46 45.26 2.83
C VAL A 140 7.46 46.34 2.43
N ALA A 141 6.16 46.07 2.48
CA ALA A 141 5.13 47.08 2.17
C ALA A 141 5.12 48.23 3.19
N GLU A 142 5.32 47.94 4.47
CA GLU A 142 5.47 48.95 5.53
C GLU A 142 6.69 49.84 5.30
N LEU A 143 7.87 49.23 5.06
CA LEU A 143 9.10 49.97 4.76
C LEU A 143 8.97 50.81 3.47
N LEU A 144 8.31 50.27 2.45
CA LEU A 144 8.04 50.99 1.21
C LEU A 144 7.13 52.19 1.46
N ASN A 145 6.07 52.03 2.25
CA ASN A 145 5.17 53.13 2.62
C ASN A 145 5.89 54.22 3.42
N ASP A 146 6.81 53.87 4.31
CA ASP A 146 7.60 54.86 5.05
C ASP A 146 8.59 55.61 4.16
N LEU A 147 9.16 54.96 3.13
CA LEU A 147 10.01 55.61 2.13
C LEU A 147 9.22 56.49 1.14
N LEU A 148 7.99 56.11 0.82
CA LEU A 148 7.11 56.83 -0.11
C LEU A 148 6.29 57.93 0.53
N LYS A 149 6.24 58.04 1.87
CA LYS A 149 5.73 59.25 2.53
C LYS A 149 6.54 60.43 2.02
N PRO A 150 5.90 61.40 1.33
CA PRO A 150 6.61 62.54 0.79
C PRO A 150 7.31 63.28 1.92
N SER A 151 8.46 63.88 1.62
CA SER A 151 9.13 64.86 2.46
C SER A 151 8.25 66.11 2.61
N GLU A 152 7.08 65.98 3.21
CA GLU A 152 6.29 67.08 3.73
C GLU A 152 6.91 67.51 5.05
N LEU A 153 8.11 68.10 5.01
CA LEU A 153 8.74 68.90 6.06
C LEU A 153 10.11 69.40 5.56
N ARG A 154 10.08 70.21 4.50
CA ARG A 154 11.07 71.28 4.27
C ARG A 154 10.31 72.51 3.80
N VAL A 155 9.71 73.20 4.77
CA VAL A 155 9.39 74.63 4.69
C VAL A 155 10.71 75.40 4.72
#